data_AF-A0A1I2CUF8-F1
#
_entry.id   AF-A0A1I2CUF8-F1
#
_cell.length_a   1.000
_cell.length_b   1.000
_cell.length_c   1.000
_cell.angle_alpha   90.00
_cell.angle_beta   90.00
_cell.angle_gamma   90.00
#
_symmetry.space_group_name_H-M   'P 1'
#
loop_
_entity.id
_entity.type
_entity.pdbx_description
1 polymer ?
#
loop_
_entity_poly.entity_id
_entity_poly.type
_entity_poly.pdbx_seq_one_letter_code
_entity_poly.pdbx_strand_id
1 'polypeptide(L)' 'MDLTRSVPEANLHRYYRMEIVPGLFGEWALVREWGRIGRSGQMRIDWFNTEAEAKNARFELHMAKAKRGYG' A
#
# COMPACT_ATOMS: atom_id res chain seq x y z
N MET A 1 -8.34 1.67 -0.21
CA MET A 1 -8.70 0.42 -0.92
C MET A 1 -7.64 -0.58 -0.54
N ASP A 2 -8.06 -1.64 0.12
CA ASP A 2 -7.16 -2.62 0.71
C ASP A 2 -7.06 -3.79 -0.24
N LEU A 3 -5.84 -4.14 -0.64
CA LEU A 3 -5.59 -5.29 -1.50
C LEU A 3 -5.36 -6.51 -0.64
N THR A 4 -5.86 -7.66 -1.08
CA THR A 4 -5.66 -8.93 -0.40
C THR A 4 -4.97 -9.92 -1.31
N ARG A 5 -4.20 -10.83 -0.71
CA ARG A 5 -3.65 -11.97 -1.43
C ARG A 5 -3.81 -13.21 -0.57
N SER A 6 -4.51 -14.19 -1.13
CA SER A 6 -4.82 -15.46 -0.49
C SER A 6 -4.42 -16.61 -1.41
N VAL A 7 -3.52 -17.48 -0.94
CA VAL A 7 -3.15 -18.75 -1.58
C VAL A 7 -3.16 -19.81 -0.46
N PRO A 8 -4.30 -20.51 -0.27
CA PRO A 8 -4.48 -21.47 0.83
C PRO A 8 -3.42 -22.57 0.85
N GLU A 9 -3.07 -23.10 -0.33
CA GLU A 9 -2.12 -24.21 -0.51
C GLU A 9 -0.70 -23.83 -0.07
N ALA A 10 -0.39 -22.53 -0.06
CA ALA A 10 0.90 -21.99 0.35
C ALA A 10 0.87 -21.34 1.76
N ASN A 11 -0.24 -21.50 2.50
CA ASN A 11 -0.49 -20.79 3.77
C ASN A 11 -0.14 -19.29 3.64
N LEU A 12 -0.62 -18.66 2.57
CA LEU A 12 -0.40 -17.24 2.29
C LEU A 12 -1.72 -16.51 2.40
N HIS A 13 -1.85 -15.66 3.42
CA HIS A 13 -3.03 -14.83 3.62
C HIS A 13 -2.56 -13.46 4.14
N ARG A 14 -2.50 -12.49 3.22
CA ARG A 14 -1.84 -11.19 3.44
C ARG A 14 -2.71 -10.04 2.95
N TYR A 15 -2.50 -8.88 3.55
CA TYR A 15 -3.10 -7.62 3.13
C TYR A 15 -2.02 -6.62 2.70
N TYR A 16 -2.43 -5.66 1.89
CA TYR A 16 -1.65 -4.49 1.50
C TYR A 16 -2.56 -3.27 1.40
N ARG A 17 -2.42 -2.32 2.32
CA ARG A 17 -3.17 -1.07 2.36
C ARG A 17 -2.32 0.09 1.87
N MET A 18 -2.93 0.99 1.13
CA MET A 18 -2.31 2.20 0.59
C MET A 18 -3.25 3.39 0.77
N GLU A 19 -2.73 4.46 1.35
CA GLU A 19 -3.46 5.68 1.64
C GLU A 19 -2.61 6.90 1.29
N ILE A 20 -3.23 7.90 0.65
CA ILE A 20 -2.59 9.18 0.38
C ILE A 20 -3.11 10.16 1.42
N VAL A 21 -2.19 10.83 2.12
CA VAL A 21 -2.52 11.80 3.17
C VAL A 21 -1.76 13.11 2.93
N PRO A 22 -2.40 14.27 3.15
CA PRO A 22 -1.69 15.54 3.16
C PRO A 22 -0.78 15.63 4.40
N GLY A 23 0.41 16.19 4.22
CA GLY A 23 1.31 16.56 5.29
C GLY A 23 0.98 17.94 5.89
N LEU A 24 1.71 18.32 6.92
CA LEU A 24 1.45 19.57 7.67
C LEU A 24 2.03 20.81 6.97
N PHE A 25 3.04 20.65 6.11
CA PHE A 25 3.73 21.77 5.46
C PHE A 25 3.52 21.81 3.94
N GLY A 26 2.43 21.19 3.45
CA GLY A 26 2.06 21.16 2.03
C GLY A 26 2.64 19.98 1.25
N GLU A 27 3.47 19.15 1.88
CA GLU A 27 3.88 17.85 1.36
C GLU A 27 2.72 16.84 1.33
N TRP A 28 2.94 15.72 0.68
CA TRP A 28 1.98 14.62 0.59
C TRP A 28 2.69 13.30 0.93
N ALA A 29 1.98 12.38 1.59
CA ALA A 29 2.52 11.08 1.93
C ALA A 29 1.71 9.95 1.29
N LEU A 30 2.42 8.91 0.83
CA LEU A 30 1.84 7.59 0.61
C LEU A 30 2.14 6.71 1.83
N VAL A 31 1.12 6.46 2.64
CA VAL A 31 1.17 5.52 3.75
C VAL A 31 0.87 4.13 3.23
N ARG A 32 1.75 3.18 3.56
CA ARG A 32 1.68 1.79 3.11
C ARG A 32 1.74 0.87 4.30
N GLU A 33 0.78 -0.03 4.40
CA GLU A 33 0.73 -1.03 5.46
C GLU A 33 0.59 -2.43 4.86
N TRP A 34 1.30 -3.41 5.40
CA TRP A 34 1.21 -4.79 4.93
C TRP A 34 1.51 -5.80 6.01
N GLY A 35 0.88 -6.96 5.93
CA GLY A 35 1.06 -7.99 6.94
C GLY A 35 0.30 -9.26 6.59
N ARG A 36 0.34 -10.22 7.53
CA ARG A 36 -0.60 -11.34 7.51
C ARG A 36 -1.92 -10.87 8.10
N ILE A 37 -3.03 -11.26 7.50
CA ILE A 37 -4.36 -10.92 8.04
C ILE A 37 -4.52 -11.57 9.43
N GLY A 38 -5.07 -10.82 10.39
CA GLY A 38 -5.19 -11.24 11.78
C GLY A 38 -3.93 -11.09 12.63
N ARG A 39 -2.87 -10.42 12.12
CA ARG A 39 -1.65 -10.10 12.87
C ARG A 39 -1.22 -8.65 12.62
N SER A 40 -0.40 -8.10 13.51
CA SER A 40 0.25 -6.81 13.30
C SER A 40 1.08 -6.83 12.01
N GLY A 41 0.90 -5.80 11.18
CA GLY A 41 1.67 -5.58 9.97
C GLY A 41 2.90 -4.70 10.18
N GLN A 42 3.50 -4.34 9.06
CA GLN A 42 4.53 -3.32 8.95
C GLN A 42 3.94 -2.09 8.26
N MET A 43 4.46 -0.93 8.61
CA MET A 43 4.08 0.36 8.00
C MET A 43 5.30 1.04 7.40
N ARG A 44 5.09 1.76 6.30
CA ARG A 44 6.05 2.68 5.72
C ARG A 44 5.34 3.92 5.18
N ILE A 45 6.02 5.05 5.28
CA ILE A 45 5.57 6.34 4.75
C ILE A 45 6.61 6.78 3.72
N ASP A 46 6.15 7.14 2.53
CA ASP A 46 6.98 7.80 1.51
C ASP A 46 6.41 9.20 1.25
N TRP A 47 7.27 10.21 1.28
CA TRP A 47 6.91 11.62 1.17
C TRP A 47 7.15 12.17 -0.24
N PHE A 48 6.30 13.10 -0.65
CA PHE A 48 6.25 13.72 -1.98
C PHE A 48 5.96 15.21 -1.83
N ASN A 49 6.39 16.01 -2.80
CA ASN A 49 6.15 17.46 -2.78
C ASN A 49 4.74 17.81 -3.26
N THR A 50 4.11 16.94 -4.07
CA THR A 50 2.78 17.17 -4.63
C THR A 50 1.85 15.96 -4.48
N GLU A 51 0.54 16.22 -4.46
CA GLU A 51 -0.46 15.15 -4.47
C GLU A 51 -0.35 14.27 -5.72
N ALA A 52 -0.02 14.86 -6.86
CA ALA A 52 0.11 14.16 -8.13
C ALA A 52 1.25 13.13 -8.10
N GLU A 53 2.39 13.47 -7.51
CA GLU A 53 3.50 12.54 -7.29
C GLU A 53 3.08 11.36 -6.40
N ALA A 54 2.39 11.63 -5.28
CA ALA A 54 1.88 10.59 -4.39
C ALA A 54 0.85 9.67 -5.09
N LYS A 55 -0.03 10.24 -5.92
CA LYS A 55 -1.01 9.51 -6.74
C LYS A 55 -0.33 8.62 -7.77
N ASN A 56 0.69 9.11 -8.47
CA ASN A 56 1.46 8.34 -9.44
C ASN A 56 2.18 7.17 -8.76
N ALA A 57 2.87 7.42 -7.65
CA ALA A 57 3.54 6.37 -6.88
C ALA A 57 2.55 5.30 -6.37
N ARG A 58 1.36 5.71 -5.91
CA ARG A 58 0.30 4.78 -5.51
C ARG A 58 -0.17 3.92 -6.68
N PHE A 59 -0.36 4.51 -7.87
CA PHE A 59 -0.78 3.79 -9.06
C PHE A 59 0.26 2.75 -9.49
N GLU A 60 1.53 3.15 -9.61
CA GLU A 60 2.63 2.24 -9.97
C GLU A 60 2.73 1.06 -8.99
N LEU A 61 2.63 1.35 -7.69
CA LEU A 61 2.67 0.33 -6.66
C LEU A 61 1.46 -0.59 -6.71
N HIS A 62 0.26 -0.05 -6.92
CA HIS A 62 -0.95 -0.84 -7.10
C HIS A 62 -0.80 -1.81 -8.26
N MET A 63 -0.34 -1.35 -9.43
CA MET A 63 -0.09 -2.20 -10.59
C MET A 63 0.98 -3.27 -10.31
N ALA A 64 2.05 -2.91 -9.60
CA ALA A 64 3.08 -3.87 -9.19
C ALA A 64 2.55 -4.94 -8.23
N LYS A 65 1.60 -4.60 -7.34
CA LYS A 65 0.96 -5.56 -6.43
C LYS A 65 -0.08 -6.42 -7.14
N ALA A 66 -0.86 -5.85 -8.06
CA ALA A 66 -1.77 -6.58 -8.93
C ALA A 66 -1.04 -7.70 -9.70
N LYS A 67 0.11 -7.37 -10.31
CA LYS A 67 0.99 -8.36 -10.97
C LYS A 67 1.51 -9.47 -10.03
N ARG A 68 1.52 -9.24 -8.71
CA ARG A 68 1.91 -10.23 -7.69
C ARG A 68 0.72 -11.01 -7.14
N GLY A 69 -0.46 -10.87 -7.73
CA GLY A 69 -1.69 -11.57 -7.34
C GLY A 69 -2.42 -10.92 -6.16
N TYR A 70 -2.15 -9.66 -5.85
CA TYR A 70 -2.98 -8.90 -4.92
C TYR A 70 -4.20 -8.35 -5.67
N GLY A 71 -5.40 -8.60 -5.15
CA GLY A 71 -6.66 -8.14 -5.73
C GLY A 71 -7.65 -7.71 -4.67
#